data_AF-J2WSN3-F1
#
_entry.id   AF-J2WSN3-F1
#
_cell.length_a   1.000
_cell.length_b   1.000
_cell.length_c   1.000
_cell.angle_alpha   90.00
_cell.angle_beta   90.00
_cell.angle_gamma   90.00
#
_symmetry.space_group_name_H-M   'P 1'
#
loop_
_entity.id
_entity.type
_entity.pdbx_description
1 polymer ?
#
loop_
_entity_poly.entity_id
_entity_poly.type
_entity_poly.pdbx_seq_one_letter_code
_entity_poly.pdbx_strand_id
1 'polypeptide(L)'
;MAKATNAAMIADCTERWANVRVDAKWQASIDETAARLCAPVNRARFKAVEKAEGVPWYIVGIIKEREAGADPGFKRSIAQGDAWSAPSRNVPKGRGPFTSWEAAAHDALVDCAPFAGRWRDWSIGGALTILMKYNGVGYFVRNMPSPYLWSKTNQYIKGKFVRDGVLDPDFVDQQIGCAALLIAMQKLDSSIVFAPAGAPARATEKPPASIVLDATKGARKTRAGAATVGVGSGAAEAGKTTSGTQASSTPVVPSIATYSVIGVAVAIAIAATVLISRKTRAIEAIW
;
A
#
# COMPACT_ATOMS: atom_id res chain seq x y z
N MET A 1 -11.88 -29.65 12.71
CA MET A 1 -12.19 -28.34 12.07
C MET A 1 -11.56 -28.32 10.70
N ALA A 2 -12.27 -27.88 9.66
CA ALA A 2 -11.65 -27.67 8.35
C ALA A 2 -10.44 -26.73 8.51
N LYS A 3 -9.28 -27.07 7.94
CA LYS A 3 -8.15 -26.14 7.91
C LYS A 3 -8.60 -24.89 7.16
N ALA A 4 -8.29 -23.70 7.69
CA ALA A 4 -8.52 -22.43 7.01
C ALA A 4 -7.57 -22.26 5.82
N THR A 5 -7.78 -23.09 4.79
CA THR A 5 -7.08 -23.05 3.52
C THR A 5 -7.70 -21.97 2.65
N ASN A 6 -6.91 -21.41 1.72
CA ASN A 6 -7.45 -20.48 0.73
C ASN A 6 -8.60 -21.13 -0.06
N ALA A 7 -8.47 -22.39 -0.47
CA ALA A 7 -9.51 -23.10 -1.22
C ALA A 7 -10.85 -23.19 -0.46
N ALA A 8 -10.81 -23.53 0.83
CA ALA A 8 -12.02 -23.61 1.65
C ALA A 8 -12.68 -22.23 1.85
N MET A 9 -11.88 -21.19 2.07
CA MET A 9 -12.38 -19.81 2.19
C MET A 9 -12.97 -19.29 0.87
N ILE A 10 -12.33 -19.61 -0.26
CA ILE A 10 -12.81 -19.24 -1.59
C ILE A 10 -14.15 -19.92 -1.90
N ALA A 11 -14.30 -21.20 -1.52
CA ALA A 11 -15.55 -21.93 -1.68
C ALA A 11 -16.70 -21.32 -0.87
N ASP A 12 -16.49 -21.07 0.44
CA ASP A 12 -17.49 -20.41 1.30
C ASP A 12 -17.86 -19.01 0.80
N CYS A 13 -16.86 -18.22 0.40
CA CYS A 13 -17.11 -16.89 -0.15
C CYS A 13 -17.91 -16.94 -1.45
N THR A 14 -17.59 -17.89 -2.33
CA THR A 14 -18.33 -18.11 -3.60
C THR A 14 -19.78 -18.51 -3.33
N GLU A 15 -20.02 -19.45 -2.42
CA GLU A 15 -21.36 -19.93 -2.09
C GLU A 15 -22.22 -18.83 -1.47
N ARG A 16 -21.67 -18.08 -0.49
CA ARG A 16 -22.36 -16.95 0.13
C ARG A 16 -22.65 -15.84 -0.87
N TRP A 17 -21.71 -15.54 -1.76
CA TRP A 17 -21.91 -14.56 -2.81
C TRP A 17 -23.06 -14.96 -3.74
N ALA A 18 -23.17 -16.22 -4.14
CA ALA A 18 -24.26 -16.68 -5.00
C ALA A 18 -25.66 -16.47 -4.35
N ASN A 19 -25.72 -16.41 -3.02
CA ASN A 19 -26.96 -16.27 -2.25
C ASN A 19 -27.12 -14.90 -1.56
N VAL A 20 -26.18 -13.97 -1.80
CA VAL A 20 -26.16 -12.68 -1.13
C VAL A 20 -27.27 -11.78 -1.67
N ARG A 21 -27.96 -11.11 -0.76
CA ARG A 21 -28.91 -10.03 -1.04
C ARG A 21 -28.61 -8.89 -0.10
N VAL A 22 -28.44 -7.69 -0.66
CA VAL A 22 -28.34 -6.47 0.13
C VAL A 22 -29.67 -6.24 0.85
N ASP A 23 -29.60 -5.85 2.13
CA ASP A 23 -30.77 -5.46 2.87
C ASP A 23 -31.23 -4.07 2.39
N ALA A 24 -32.46 -4.03 1.85
CA ALA A 24 -33.05 -2.83 1.24
C ALA A 24 -33.07 -1.63 2.19
N LYS A 25 -33.14 -1.86 3.51
CA LYS A 25 -33.06 -0.80 4.53
C LYS A 25 -31.77 0.03 4.43
N TRP A 26 -30.67 -0.59 4.00
CA TRP A 26 -29.36 0.04 3.93
C TRP A 26 -28.96 0.47 2.51
N GLN A 27 -29.83 0.27 1.53
CA GLN A 27 -29.51 0.52 0.12
C GLN A 27 -29.00 1.93 -0.13
N ALA A 28 -29.64 2.95 0.45
CA ALA A 28 -29.24 4.34 0.28
C ALA A 28 -27.81 4.64 0.79
N SER A 29 -27.45 4.16 1.99
CA SER A 29 -26.10 4.40 2.54
C SER A 29 -25.02 3.59 1.81
N ILE A 30 -25.39 2.40 1.30
CA ILE A 30 -24.53 1.58 0.45
C ILE A 30 -24.26 2.31 -0.87
N ASP A 31 -25.29 2.82 -1.53
CA ASP A 31 -25.17 3.53 -2.81
C ASP A 31 -24.38 4.82 -2.66
N GLU A 32 -24.60 5.60 -1.60
CA GLU A 32 -23.82 6.80 -1.30
C GLU A 32 -22.32 6.47 -1.11
N THR A 33 -22.03 5.41 -0.35
CA THR A 33 -20.64 4.98 -0.12
C THR A 33 -20.00 4.48 -1.41
N ALA A 34 -20.71 3.68 -2.21
CA ALA A 34 -20.23 3.19 -3.50
C ALA A 34 -19.99 4.33 -4.50
N ALA A 35 -20.89 5.31 -4.57
CA ALA A 35 -20.73 6.50 -5.41
C ALA A 35 -19.49 7.30 -5.02
N ARG A 36 -19.25 7.49 -3.71
CA ARG A 36 -18.04 8.14 -3.21
C ARG A 36 -16.77 7.37 -3.59
N LEU A 37 -16.77 6.04 -3.50
CA LEU A 37 -15.60 5.23 -3.89
C LEU A 37 -15.36 5.25 -5.40
N CYS A 38 -16.42 5.26 -6.21
CA CYS A 38 -16.35 5.30 -7.67
C CYS A 38 -16.12 6.72 -8.23
N ALA A 39 -16.22 7.75 -7.40
CA ALA A 39 -16.01 9.14 -7.81
C ALA A 39 -14.65 9.29 -8.54
N PRO A 40 -14.59 10.01 -9.69
CA PRO A 40 -13.40 10.04 -10.54
C PRO A 40 -12.10 10.37 -9.79
N VAL A 41 -12.13 11.32 -8.86
CA VAL A 41 -10.96 11.71 -8.05
C VAL A 41 -10.44 10.58 -7.16
N ASN A 42 -11.33 9.77 -6.58
CA ASN A 42 -10.96 8.66 -5.71
C ASN A 42 -10.51 7.46 -6.55
N ARG A 43 -11.30 7.12 -7.57
CA ARG A 43 -11.01 6.04 -8.52
C ARG A 43 -9.65 6.21 -9.17
N ALA A 44 -9.26 7.43 -9.55
CA ALA A 44 -7.94 7.69 -10.14
C ALA A 44 -6.79 7.30 -9.20
N ARG A 45 -6.91 7.58 -7.90
CA ARG A 45 -5.89 7.18 -6.90
C ARG A 45 -5.86 5.67 -6.69
N PHE A 46 -7.03 5.05 -6.59
CA PHE A 46 -7.12 3.59 -6.48
C PHE A 46 -6.52 2.88 -7.70
N LYS A 47 -6.75 3.41 -8.92
CA LYS A 47 -6.13 2.91 -10.15
C LYS A 47 -4.62 3.12 -10.20
N ALA A 48 -4.09 4.19 -9.61
CA ALA A 48 -2.65 4.37 -9.50
C ALA A 48 -2.01 3.27 -8.65
N VAL A 49 -2.65 2.89 -7.53
CA VAL A 49 -2.22 1.76 -6.68
C VAL A 49 -2.40 0.43 -7.41
N GLU A 50 -3.53 0.21 -8.10
CA GLU A 50 -3.75 -0.99 -8.92
C GLU A 50 -2.63 -1.20 -9.94
N LYS A 51 -2.25 -0.12 -10.63
CA LYS A 51 -1.17 -0.15 -11.63
C LYS A 51 0.19 -0.50 -11.01
N ALA A 52 0.45 -0.05 -9.79
CA ALA A 52 1.72 -0.28 -9.11
C ALA A 52 1.79 -1.69 -8.46
N GLU A 53 0.70 -2.12 -7.82
CA GLU A 53 0.71 -3.27 -6.91
C GLU A 53 -0.08 -4.49 -7.41
N GLY A 54 -0.80 -4.35 -8.53
CA GLY A 54 -1.58 -5.43 -9.13
C GLY A 54 -2.86 -5.81 -8.36
N VAL A 55 -3.24 -5.04 -7.34
CA VAL A 55 -4.49 -5.22 -6.58
C VAL A 55 -5.61 -4.42 -7.27
N PRO A 56 -6.74 -5.04 -7.68
CA PRO A 56 -7.79 -4.34 -8.40
C PRO A 56 -8.27 -3.08 -7.67
N TRP A 57 -8.47 -1.99 -8.41
CA TRP A 57 -8.72 -0.68 -7.81
C TRP A 57 -9.94 -0.68 -6.88
N TYR A 58 -10.97 -1.46 -7.21
CA TYR A 58 -12.19 -1.58 -6.41
C TYR A 58 -11.94 -2.33 -5.09
N ILE A 59 -10.98 -3.25 -5.05
CA ILE A 59 -10.52 -3.90 -3.81
C ILE A 59 -9.75 -2.91 -2.95
N VAL A 60 -8.84 -2.12 -3.55
CA VAL A 60 -8.13 -1.04 -2.84
C VAL A 60 -9.11 -0.04 -2.23
N GLY A 61 -10.13 0.37 -3.00
CA GLY A 61 -11.17 1.29 -2.55
C GLY A 61 -11.97 0.75 -1.36
N ILE A 62 -12.35 -0.54 -1.41
CA ILE A 62 -13.05 -1.19 -0.30
C ILE A 62 -12.15 -1.31 0.94
N ILE A 63 -10.90 -1.76 0.80
CA ILE A 63 -9.96 -1.82 1.93
C ILE A 63 -9.82 -0.43 2.57
N LYS A 64 -9.64 0.61 1.75
CA LYS A 64 -9.59 2.00 2.23
C LYS A 64 -10.84 2.35 3.03
N GLU A 65 -12.03 2.03 2.53
CA GLU A 65 -13.28 2.34 3.23
C GLU A 65 -13.37 1.61 4.58
N ARG A 66 -12.89 0.37 4.64
CA ARG A 66 -13.04 -0.46 5.82
C ARG A 66 -12.03 -0.16 6.91
N GLU A 67 -10.83 0.24 6.54
CA GLU A 67 -9.75 0.54 7.48
C GLU A 67 -9.67 2.03 7.82
N ALA A 68 -10.08 2.89 6.88
CA ALA A 68 -9.95 4.34 7.00
C ALA A 68 -11.26 5.10 6.75
N GLY A 69 -12.41 4.43 6.59
CA GLY A 69 -13.72 5.08 6.45
C GLY A 69 -13.81 6.17 5.38
N ALA A 70 -14.73 7.11 5.61
CA ALA A 70 -14.87 8.34 4.85
C ALA A 70 -13.71 9.31 5.14
N ASP A 71 -12.56 9.05 4.53
CA ASP A 71 -11.40 9.95 4.51
C ASP A 71 -11.20 10.54 3.09
N PRO A 72 -11.77 11.72 2.78
CA PRO A 72 -11.62 12.35 1.46
C PRO A 72 -10.21 12.92 1.23
N GLY A 73 -9.47 13.18 2.31
CA GLY A 73 -8.10 13.70 2.24
C GLY A 73 -7.05 12.60 2.07
N PHE A 74 -7.45 11.32 2.17
CA PHE A 74 -6.54 10.17 2.17
C PHE A 74 -5.38 10.38 3.15
N LYS A 75 -5.68 10.82 4.36
CA LYS A 75 -4.70 11.10 5.43
C LYS A 75 -4.38 9.85 6.24
N ARG A 76 -5.20 8.81 6.15
CA ARG A 76 -5.07 7.57 6.90
C ARG A 76 -4.54 6.42 6.04
N SER A 77 -3.70 5.59 6.65
CA SER A 77 -3.20 4.34 6.08
C SER A 77 -4.33 3.32 5.94
N ILE A 78 -4.30 2.57 4.84
CA ILE A 78 -5.25 1.49 4.59
C ILE A 78 -4.88 0.19 5.32
N ALA A 79 -3.79 0.15 6.10
CA ALA A 79 -3.44 -1.02 6.92
C ALA A 79 -4.12 -1.04 8.30
N GLN A 80 -4.35 0.13 8.91
CA GLN A 80 -4.90 0.21 10.27
C GLN A 80 -5.67 1.51 10.59
N GLY A 81 -5.83 2.41 9.62
CA GLY A 81 -6.55 3.67 9.83
C GLY A 81 -5.79 4.78 10.55
N ASP A 82 -4.53 4.58 10.96
CA ASP A 82 -3.71 5.65 11.52
C ASP A 82 -3.25 6.65 10.45
N ALA A 83 -2.89 7.88 10.84
CA ALA A 83 -2.29 8.84 9.93
C ALA A 83 -1.00 8.27 9.31
N TRP A 84 -0.89 8.27 7.97
CA TRP A 84 0.29 7.71 7.30
C TRP A 84 1.55 8.59 7.46
N SER A 85 1.38 9.85 7.82
CA SER A 85 2.46 10.83 8.01
C SER A 85 3.15 10.73 9.38
N ALA A 86 2.83 9.71 10.17
CA ALA A 86 3.45 9.43 11.46
C ALA A 86 3.60 7.90 11.65
N PRO A 87 4.50 7.45 12.56
CA PRO A 87 4.55 6.04 12.94
C PRO A 87 3.21 5.52 13.45
N SER A 88 2.73 4.40 12.92
CA SER A 88 1.46 3.79 13.32
C SER A 88 1.46 3.31 14.78
N ARG A 89 0.33 3.49 15.44
CA ARG A 89 0.06 3.05 16.82
C ARG A 89 -0.71 1.73 16.85
N ASN A 90 -1.61 1.55 15.87
CA ASN A 90 -2.40 0.34 15.66
C ASN A 90 -1.61 -0.69 14.85
N VAL A 91 -1.98 -1.96 14.96
CA VAL A 91 -1.29 -3.06 14.28
C VAL A 91 -1.60 -3.01 12.78
N PRO A 92 -0.60 -3.11 11.89
CA PRO A 92 0.85 -3.26 12.16
C PRO A 92 1.48 -1.98 12.73
N LYS A 93 2.14 -2.10 13.89
CA LYS A 93 2.70 -0.96 14.66
C LYS A 93 4.03 -0.47 14.08
N GLY A 94 4.32 0.82 14.26
CA GLY A 94 5.60 1.43 13.90
C GLY A 94 5.87 1.56 12.40
N ARG A 95 4.81 1.50 11.57
CA ARG A 95 4.90 1.69 10.12
C ARG A 95 4.93 3.18 9.79
N GLY A 96 5.66 3.57 8.75
CA GLY A 96 5.83 4.97 8.37
C GLY A 96 6.82 5.74 9.26
N PRO A 97 6.88 7.08 9.19
CA PRO A 97 6.04 7.94 8.35
C PRO A 97 6.28 7.71 6.85
N PHE A 98 5.22 7.81 6.05
CA PHE A 98 5.29 7.74 4.60
C PHE A 98 5.29 9.12 3.96
N THR A 99 5.73 9.22 2.71
CA THR A 99 5.75 10.49 1.96
C THR A 99 4.43 10.79 1.24
N SER A 100 3.57 9.79 1.09
CA SER A 100 2.26 9.90 0.45
C SER A 100 1.34 8.76 0.88
N TRP A 101 0.05 8.88 0.57
CA TRP A 101 -0.91 7.80 0.78
C TRP A 101 -0.60 6.58 -0.10
N GLU A 102 -0.13 6.76 -1.33
CA GLU A 102 0.25 5.68 -2.23
C GLU A 102 1.42 4.87 -1.66
N ALA A 103 2.40 5.52 -1.02
CA ALA A 103 3.49 4.83 -0.33
C ALA A 103 2.98 4.03 0.87
N ALA A 104 2.00 4.56 1.62
CA ALA A 104 1.34 3.81 2.69
C ALA A 104 0.49 2.64 2.16
N ALA A 105 -0.13 2.80 0.98
CA ALA A 105 -0.89 1.74 0.33
C ALA A 105 0.02 0.60 -0.16
N HIS A 106 1.20 0.92 -0.71
CA HIS A 106 2.24 -0.09 -1.01
C HIS A 106 2.61 -0.89 0.24
N ASP A 107 2.94 -0.18 1.33
CA ASP A 107 3.30 -0.80 2.61
C ASP A 107 2.20 -1.76 3.11
N ALA A 108 0.94 -1.33 3.04
CA ALA A 108 -0.21 -2.10 3.47
C ALA A 108 -0.47 -3.34 2.61
N LEU A 109 -0.33 -3.22 1.28
CA LEU A 109 -0.68 -4.28 0.33
C LEU A 109 0.47 -5.25 0.08
N VAL A 110 1.72 -4.82 0.17
CA VAL A 110 2.91 -5.59 -0.27
C VAL A 110 3.79 -6.03 0.89
N ASP A 111 3.97 -5.17 1.89
CA ASP A 111 4.90 -5.40 3.00
C ASP A 111 4.21 -5.89 4.28
N CYS A 112 2.89 -5.68 4.39
CA CYS A 112 2.08 -6.18 5.49
C CYS A 112 1.30 -7.43 5.09
N ALA A 113 1.04 -8.29 6.08
CA ALA A 113 0.05 -9.35 5.92
C ALA A 113 -1.33 -8.71 5.60
N PRO A 114 -2.14 -9.31 4.72
CA PRO A 114 -1.99 -10.65 4.13
C PRO A 114 -1.17 -10.68 2.81
N PHE A 115 -0.39 -9.64 2.51
CA PHE A 115 0.40 -9.51 1.28
C PHE A 115 -0.47 -9.54 0.02
N ALA A 116 -1.52 -8.70 0.01
CA ALA A 116 -2.50 -8.61 -1.08
C ALA A 116 -1.87 -8.37 -2.47
N GLY A 117 -0.73 -7.68 -2.57
CA GLY A 117 0.00 -7.51 -3.84
C GLY A 117 0.57 -8.83 -4.42
N ARG A 118 0.66 -9.88 -3.59
CA ARG A 118 1.03 -11.25 -4.01
C ARG A 118 -0.18 -12.13 -4.29
N TRP A 119 -1.39 -11.63 -4.06
CA TRP A 119 -2.64 -12.36 -4.33
C TRP A 119 -2.92 -12.41 -5.83
N ARG A 120 -3.55 -13.50 -6.25
CA ARG A 120 -3.59 -13.92 -7.66
C ARG A 120 -5.00 -14.37 -8.09
N ASP A 121 -5.83 -14.82 -7.16
CA ASP A 121 -7.20 -15.23 -7.46
C ASP A 121 -8.17 -14.04 -7.34
N TRP A 122 -8.45 -13.38 -8.46
CA TRP A 122 -9.42 -12.28 -8.51
C TRP A 122 -10.81 -12.73 -8.99
N SER A 123 -11.13 -14.02 -8.84
CA SER A 123 -12.54 -14.45 -8.84
C SER A 123 -13.27 -13.84 -7.66
N ILE A 124 -14.60 -13.85 -7.69
CA ILE A 124 -15.37 -13.24 -6.60
C ILE A 124 -15.08 -13.89 -5.22
N GLY A 125 -14.97 -15.22 -5.18
CA GLY A 125 -14.57 -15.94 -3.97
C GLY A 125 -13.14 -15.61 -3.53
N GLY A 126 -12.22 -15.47 -4.49
CA GLY A 126 -10.83 -15.05 -4.23
C GLY A 126 -10.73 -13.62 -3.69
N ALA A 127 -11.43 -12.67 -4.31
CA ALA A 127 -11.50 -11.27 -3.89
C ALA A 127 -12.06 -11.11 -2.47
N LEU A 128 -13.17 -11.79 -2.16
CA LEU A 128 -13.74 -11.80 -0.81
C LEU A 128 -12.83 -12.52 0.19
N THR A 129 -12.12 -13.56 -0.23
CA THR A 129 -11.15 -14.25 0.63
C THR A 129 -9.98 -13.34 1.02
N ILE A 130 -9.39 -12.60 0.08
CA ILE A 130 -8.29 -11.68 0.44
C ILE A 130 -8.77 -10.52 1.32
N LEU A 131 -10.00 -10.02 1.10
CA LEU A 131 -10.64 -9.02 1.98
C LEU A 131 -10.89 -9.57 3.38
N MET A 132 -11.34 -10.82 3.52
CA MET A 132 -11.47 -11.48 4.82
C MET A 132 -10.12 -11.64 5.50
N LYS A 133 -9.07 -12.04 4.77
CA LYS A 133 -7.72 -12.16 5.34
C LYS A 133 -7.15 -10.81 5.78
N TYR A 134 -7.57 -9.73 5.12
CA TYR A 134 -7.21 -8.37 5.50
C TYR A 134 -7.73 -8.03 6.91
N ASN A 135 -8.98 -8.40 7.20
CA ASN A 135 -9.58 -8.25 8.53
C ASN A 135 -9.10 -9.31 9.54
N GLY A 136 -8.98 -10.55 9.10
CA GLY A 136 -8.71 -11.73 9.92
C GLY A 136 -9.68 -12.88 9.65
N VAL A 137 -9.16 -14.12 9.69
CA VAL A 137 -9.93 -15.35 9.36
C VAL A 137 -10.70 -15.94 10.56
N GLY A 138 -10.78 -15.22 11.68
CA GLY A 138 -11.33 -15.74 12.94
C GLY A 138 -12.80 -16.17 12.85
N TYR A 139 -13.62 -15.47 12.05
CA TYR A 139 -15.02 -15.85 11.82
C TYR A 139 -15.15 -17.15 11.03
N PHE A 140 -14.37 -17.30 9.96
CA PHE A 140 -14.37 -18.50 9.13
C PHE A 140 -14.00 -19.75 9.95
N VAL A 141 -12.95 -19.65 10.79
CA VAL A 141 -12.53 -20.75 11.69
C VAL A 141 -13.64 -21.16 12.68
N ARG A 142 -14.52 -20.22 13.04
CA ARG A 142 -15.68 -20.45 13.92
C ARG A 142 -16.96 -20.81 13.16
N ASN A 143 -16.89 -21.03 11.85
CA ASN A 143 -18.05 -21.26 10.99
C ASN A 143 -19.11 -20.15 11.09
N MET A 144 -18.65 -18.89 11.24
CA MET A 144 -19.49 -17.71 11.34
C MET A 144 -19.29 -16.80 10.13
N PRO A 145 -20.34 -16.09 9.68
CA PRO A 145 -20.16 -15.05 8.68
C PRO A 145 -19.35 -13.88 9.25
N SER A 146 -18.31 -13.46 8.52
CA SER A 146 -17.58 -12.24 8.87
C SER A 146 -18.46 -11.00 8.64
N PRO A 147 -18.75 -10.17 9.66
CA PRO A 147 -19.39 -8.88 9.46
C PRO A 147 -18.59 -7.99 8.51
N TYR A 148 -17.25 -8.13 8.50
CA TYR A 148 -16.41 -7.40 7.57
C TYR A 148 -16.76 -7.73 6.11
N LEU A 149 -17.09 -8.98 5.77
CA LEU A 149 -17.53 -9.28 4.43
C LEU A 149 -19.01 -8.99 4.20
N TRP A 150 -19.86 -9.36 5.16
CA TRP A 150 -21.27 -9.62 4.91
C TRP A 150 -22.25 -8.66 5.60
N SER A 151 -21.77 -7.71 6.42
CA SER A 151 -22.65 -6.72 7.07
C SER A 151 -23.53 -5.99 6.06
N LYS A 152 -24.78 -5.72 6.45
CA LYS A 152 -25.84 -5.10 5.62
C LYS A 152 -26.30 -5.97 4.44
N THR A 153 -26.13 -7.29 4.56
CA THR A 153 -26.69 -8.30 3.65
C THR A 153 -27.41 -9.38 4.44
N ASN A 154 -28.19 -10.22 3.77
CA ASN A 154 -28.81 -11.41 4.37
C ASN A 154 -27.81 -12.48 4.83
N GLN A 155 -26.52 -12.36 4.51
CA GLN A 155 -25.49 -13.33 4.88
C GLN A 155 -24.92 -13.10 6.29
N TYR A 156 -25.31 -12.01 6.97
CA TYR A 156 -24.91 -11.67 8.33
C TYR A 156 -26.07 -11.07 9.12
N ILE A 157 -26.25 -11.52 10.36
CA ILE A 157 -27.30 -11.01 11.26
C ILE A 157 -26.66 -10.22 12.40
N LYS A 158 -25.78 -10.86 13.17
CA LYS A 158 -25.10 -10.30 14.35
C LYS A 158 -23.86 -11.12 14.72
N GLY A 159 -23.10 -10.63 15.68
CA GLY A 159 -21.86 -11.23 16.16
C GLY A 159 -20.64 -10.45 15.65
N LYS A 160 -19.85 -9.85 16.55
CA LYS A 160 -18.66 -9.10 16.18
C LYS A 160 -17.52 -9.24 17.20
N PHE A 161 -16.28 -9.38 16.72
CA PHE A 161 -15.12 -9.15 17.56
C PHE A 161 -15.02 -7.65 17.85
N VAL A 162 -15.33 -7.27 19.08
CA VAL A 162 -15.32 -5.86 19.51
C VAL A 162 -13.93 -5.42 20.00
N ARG A 163 -13.06 -6.39 20.27
CA ARG A 163 -11.61 -6.25 20.52
C ARG A 163 -10.95 -7.61 20.26
N ASP A 164 -9.63 -7.64 20.23
CA ASP A 164 -8.84 -8.84 19.96
C ASP A 164 -9.29 -10.01 20.84
N GLY A 165 -9.72 -11.09 20.18
CA GLY A 165 -10.18 -12.33 20.82
C GLY A 165 -11.56 -12.28 21.48
N VAL A 166 -12.20 -11.11 21.61
CA VAL A 166 -13.49 -10.95 22.32
C VAL A 166 -14.63 -10.80 21.34
N LEU A 167 -15.35 -11.91 21.13
CA LEU A 167 -16.58 -11.96 20.33
C LEU A 167 -17.78 -11.57 21.19
N ASP A 168 -18.47 -10.50 20.81
CA ASP A 168 -19.81 -10.17 21.28
C ASP A 168 -20.81 -10.81 20.30
N PRO A 169 -21.62 -11.80 20.72
CA PRO A 169 -22.57 -12.48 19.83
C PRO A 169 -23.78 -11.63 19.44
N ASP A 170 -24.07 -10.55 20.19
CA ASP A 170 -25.24 -9.71 19.99
C ASP A 170 -24.92 -8.40 19.27
N PHE A 171 -23.64 -8.01 19.22
CA PHE A 171 -23.22 -6.82 18.49
C PHE A 171 -23.48 -6.95 16.98
N VAL A 172 -24.13 -5.93 16.42
CA VAL A 172 -24.37 -5.79 14.98
C VAL A 172 -23.41 -4.76 14.40
N ASP A 173 -22.63 -5.15 13.38
CA ASP A 173 -21.72 -4.22 12.72
C ASP A 173 -22.48 -3.05 12.07
N GLN A 174 -22.02 -1.84 12.35
CA GLN A 174 -22.59 -0.62 11.80
C GLN A 174 -21.95 -0.26 10.46
N GLN A 175 -20.74 -0.75 10.18
CA GLN A 175 -20.09 -0.57 8.89
C GLN A 175 -20.75 -1.42 7.80
N ILE A 176 -20.64 -0.97 6.55
CA ILE A 176 -21.10 -1.70 5.38
C ILE A 176 -20.09 -2.80 5.05
N GLY A 177 -20.58 -4.02 4.83
CA GLY A 177 -19.73 -5.16 4.45
C GLY A 177 -19.17 -5.03 3.03
N CYS A 178 -18.03 -5.66 2.78
CA CYS A 178 -17.38 -5.64 1.48
C CYS A 178 -18.27 -6.14 0.33
N ALA A 179 -19.07 -7.18 0.55
CA ALA A 179 -19.93 -7.74 -0.50
C ALA A 179 -21.01 -6.74 -0.94
N ALA A 180 -21.62 -6.02 0.01
CA ALA A 180 -22.59 -4.97 -0.30
C ALA A 180 -21.96 -3.83 -1.12
N LEU A 181 -20.74 -3.41 -0.77
CA LEU A 181 -20.00 -2.41 -1.54
C LEU A 181 -19.65 -2.90 -2.95
N LEU A 182 -19.18 -4.14 -3.10
CA LEU A 182 -18.88 -4.71 -4.42
C LEU A 182 -20.11 -4.71 -5.34
N ILE A 183 -21.27 -5.14 -4.84
CA ILE A 183 -22.53 -5.15 -5.60
C ILE A 183 -22.89 -3.74 -6.06
N ALA A 184 -22.87 -2.77 -5.15
CA ALA A 184 -23.24 -1.39 -5.49
C ALA A 184 -22.23 -0.71 -6.41
N MET A 185 -20.93 -0.89 -6.17
CA MET A 185 -19.88 -0.35 -7.05
C MET A 185 -19.98 -0.95 -8.46
N GLN A 186 -20.23 -2.26 -8.59
CA GLN A 186 -20.38 -2.91 -9.90
C GLN A 186 -21.60 -2.40 -10.68
N LYS A 187 -22.69 -2.04 -9.99
CA LYS A 187 -23.85 -1.37 -10.63
C LYS A 187 -23.50 0.01 -11.20
N LEU A 188 -22.59 0.74 -10.54
CA LEU A 188 -22.16 2.08 -10.94
C LEU A 188 -21.06 2.05 -12.01
N ASP A 189 -20.19 1.05 -11.98
CA ASP A 189 -19.07 0.89 -12.91
C ASP A 189 -19.00 -0.56 -13.40
N SER A 190 -19.56 -0.79 -14.59
CA SER A 190 -19.59 -2.11 -15.24
C SER A 190 -18.22 -2.63 -15.66
N SER A 191 -17.15 -1.80 -15.58
CA SER A 191 -15.78 -2.28 -15.76
C SER A 191 -15.28 -3.10 -14.56
N ILE A 192 -16.01 -3.10 -13.44
CA ILE A 192 -15.75 -4.00 -12.32
C ILE A 192 -16.19 -5.41 -12.72
N VAL A 193 -15.22 -6.21 -13.13
CA VAL A 193 -15.39 -7.61 -13.49
C VAL A 193 -14.53 -8.48 -12.57
N PHE A 194 -15.06 -9.64 -12.22
CA PHE A 194 -14.34 -10.67 -11.49
C PHE A 194 -13.83 -11.72 -12.47
N ALA A 195 -12.62 -12.22 -12.25
CA ALA A 195 -12.08 -13.27 -13.10
C ALA A 195 -12.94 -14.55 -12.96
N PRO A 196 -12.98 -15.42 -13.99
CA PRO A 196 -13.54 -16.76 -13.82
C PRO A 196 -12.84 -17.50 -12.67
N ALA A 197 -13.57 -18.33 -11.92
CA ALA A 197 -12.97 -19.16 -10.88
C ALA A 197 -11.88 -20.07 -11.49
N GLY A 198 -10.69 -20.08 -10.90
CA GLY A 198 -9.55 -20.85 -11.40
C GLY A 198 -8.82 -20.23 -12.60
N ALA A 199 -9.20 -19.03 -13.06
CA ALA A 199 -8.42 -18.30 -14.06
C ALA A 199 -7.03 -17.94 -13.50
N PRO A 200 -5.96 -18.03 -14.31
CA PRO A 200 -4.65 -17.56 -13.91
C PRO A 200 -4.73 -16.06 -13.60
N ALA A 201 -4.01 -15.63 -12.57
CA ALA A 201 -3.93 -14.22 -12.21
C ALA A 201 -3.52 -13.39 -13.41
N ARG A 202 -4.16 -12.23 -13.57
CA ARG A 202 -3.77 -11.23 -14.58
C ARG A 202 -2.25 -11.07 -14.54
N ALA A 203 -1.59 -11.41 -15.64
CA ALA A 203 -0.20 -11.05 -15.85
C ALA A 203 -0.13 -9.53 -15.71
N THR A 204 0.69 -9.03 -14.80
CA THR A 204 0.97 -7.61 -14.77
C THR A 204 1.55 -7.29 -16.15
N GLU A 205 1.13 -6.21 -16.82
CA GLU A 205 1.74 -5.75 -18.08
C GLU A 205 2.86 -4.77 -17.76
N LYS A 206 4.04 -4.97 -18.38
CA LYS A 206 5.32 -4.29 -18.09
C LYS A 206 5.11 -2.78 -17.85
N PRO A 207 5.69 -2.16 -16.80
CA PRO A 207 5.41 -0.77 -16.47
C PRO A 207 5.88 0.14 -17.62
N PRO A 208 5.13 1.20 -17.97
CA PRO A 208 5.59 2.18 -18.95
C PRO A 208 6.91 2.80 -18.52
N ALA A 209 7.85 2.95 -19.46
CA ALA A 209 9.20 3.50 -19.21
C ALA A 209 9.18 4.87 -18.50
N SER A 210 8.10 5.65 -18.64
CA SER A 210 7.90 6.93 -17.94
C SER A 210 7.85 6.79 -16.42
N ILE A 211 7.24 5.73 -15.88
CA ILE A 211 7.17 5.47 -14.42
C ILE A 211 8.55 5.10 -13.86
N VAL A 212 9.35 4.33 -14.61
CA VAL A 212 10.73 3.97 -14.25
C VAL A 212 11.64 5.20 -14.26
N LEU A 213 11.43 6.10 -15.23
CA LEU A 213 12.18 7.35 -15.36
C LEU A 213 11.83 8.38 -14.27
N ASP A 214 10.57 8.48 -13.86
CA ASP A 214 10.16 9.40 -12.80
C ASP A 214 10.58 8.88 -11.41
N ALA A 215 10.56 7.56 -11.18
CA ALA A 215 11.12 6.94 -9.97
C ALA A 215 12.65 7.14 -9.85
N THR A 216 13.37 7.29 -10.96
CA THR A 216 14.82 7.54 -10.98
C THR A 216 15.21 9.04 -11.02
N LYS A 217 14.30 9.94 -11.41
CA LYS A 217 14.52 11.41 -11.33
C LYS A 217 14.72 11.90 -9.89
N GLY A 218 13.96 11.36 -8.93
CA GLY A 218 14.11 11.70 -7.51
C GLY A 218 15.49 11.32 -6.93
N ALA A 219 16.04 10.18 -7.38
CA ALA A 219 17.36 9.70 -7.02
C ALA A 219 18.52 10.47 -7.71
N ARG A 220 18.28 11.02 -8.92
CA ARG A 220 19.26 11.90 -9.59
C ARG A 220 19.32 13.30 -8.97
N LYS A 221 18.19 13.85 -8.51
CA LYS A 221 18.15 15.15 -7.79
C LYS A 221 18.90 15.11 -6.46
N THR A 222 18.80 14.00 -5.72
CA THR A 222 19.55 13.78 -4.46
C THR A 222 21.05 13.64 -4.69
N ARG A 223 21.49 13.05 -5.82
CA ARG A 223 22.91 12.99 -6.22
C ARG A 223 23.48 14.37 -6.60
N ALA A 224 22.71 15.20 -7.30
CA ALA A 224 23.14 16.55 -7.69
C ALA A 224 23.24 17.52 -6.49
N GLY A 225 22.35 17.38 -5.49
CA GLY A 225 22.40 18.17 -4.26
C GLY A 225 23.47 17.72 -3.25
N ALA A 226 23.81 16.42 -3.21
CA ALA A 226 24.89 15.92 -2.35
C ALA A 226 26.29 16.29 -2.89
N ALA A 227 26.44 16.41 -4.22
CA ALA A 227 27.71 16.81 -4.83
C ALA A 227 28.05 18.31 -4.63
N THR A 228 27.04 19.18 -4.48
CA THR A 228 27.25 20.61 -4.23
C THR A 228 27.55 20.94 -2.76
N VAL A 229 27.05 20.15 -1.81
CA VAL A 229 27.32 20.36 -0.37
C VAL A 229 28.73 19.89 0.04
N GLY A 230 29.35 18.98 -0.73
CA GLY A 230 30.67 18.42 -0.42
C GLY A 230 31.90 19.27 -0.81
N VAL A 231 31.73 20.44 -1.43
CA VAL A 231 32.86 21.24 -1.96
C VAL A 231 32.96 22.65 -1.33
N GLY A 232 32.03 23.08 -0.48
CA GLY A 232 31.93 24.48 -0.06
C GLY A 232 31.88 24.71 1.45
N SER A 233 32.97 24.43 2.18
CA SER A 233 33.15 25.00 3.53
C SER A 233 34.63 25.13 3.89
N GLY A 234 35.29 26.12 3.28
CA GLY A 234 36.61 26.59 3.66
C GLY A 234 36.67 28.13 3.58
N ALA A 235 36.54 28.76 4.76
CA ALA A 235 36.96 30.10 5.15
C ALA A 235 36.94 31.24 4.10
N ALA A 236 35.97 32.15 4.23
CA ALA A 236 36.12 33.53 3.78
C ALA A 236 36.47 34.39 5.00
N GLU A 237 37.74 34.78 5.12
CA GLU A 237 38.15 35.90 5.97
C GLU A 237 38.79 36.96 5.05
N ALA A 238 38.22 38.16 5.09
CA ALA A 238 38.61 39.29 4.26
C ALA A 238 39.83 40.00 4.86
N GLY A 239 40.90 40.13 4.08
CA GLY A 239 42.10 40.88 4.49
C GLY A 239 43.02 41.22 3.32
N LYS A 240 42.90 42.47 2.83
CA LYS A 240 43.86 43.35 2.13
C LYS A 240 44.87 42.79 1.10
N THR A 241 44.86 43.49 -0.04
CA THR A 241 45.90 43.66 -1.08
C THR A 241 47.35 43.66 -0.59
N THR A 242 48.27 42.99 -1.30
CA THR A 242 49.44 43.54 -2.04
C THR A 242 50.27 42.40 -2.70
N SER A 243 50.90 42.73 -3.82
CA SER A 243 51.71 42.00 -4.81
C SER A 243 52.86 41.10 -4.30
N GLY A 244 53.23 40.06 -5.09
CA GLY A 244 54.63 39.64 -5.27
C GLY A 244 55.00 38.16 -5.04
N THR A 245 55.53 37.54 -6.11
CA THR A 245 56.58 36.49 -6.15
C THR A 245 56.22 35.02 -5.84
N GLN A 246 56.54 34.15 -6.80
CA GLN A 246 56.53 32.68 -6.71
C GLN A 246 57.67 32.14 -5.84
N ALA A 247 57.40 31.13 -5.00
CA ALA A 247 58.42 30.18 -4.53
C ALA A 247 57.84 28.79 -4.14
N SER A 248 58.52 27.77 -4.68
CA SER A 248 58.70 26.36 -4.26
C SER A 248 57.68 25.64 -3.36
N SER A 249 57.14 24.54 -3.90
CA SER A 249 56.30 23.54 -3.24
C SER A 249 57.10 22.53 -2.40
N THR A 250 56.79 22.43 -1.11
CA THR A 250 57.02 21.22 -0.29
C THR A 250 55.78 20.33 -0.32
N PRO A 251 55.92 18.99 -0.33
CA PRO A 251 54.76 18.10 -0.38
C PRO A 251 54.09 18.04 1.00
N VAL A 252 52.84 18.48 1.06
CA VAL A 252 51.95 18.28 2.21
C VAL A 252 51.58 16.80 2.24
N VAL A 253 52.01 16.07 3.27
CA VAL A 253 51.48 14.72 3.54
C VAL A 253 50.04 14.89 4.05
N PRO A 254 49.02 14.39 3.34
CA PRO A 254 47.63 14.57 3.76
C PRO A 254 47.39 13.80 5.07
N SER A 255 46.72 14.44 6.03
CA SER A 255 46.41 13.84 7.31
C SER A 255 45.42 12.69 7.16
N ILE A 256 45.43 11.76 8.12
CA ILE A 256 44.53 10.59 8.19
C ILE A 256 43.05 10.99 8.06
N ALA A 257 42.69 12.22 8.44
CA ALA A 257 41.34 12.77 8.31
C ALA A 257 40.87 12.89 6.84
N THR A 258 41.76 13.18 5.89
CA THR A 258 41.41 13.34 4.46
C THR A 258 41.07 11.99 3.81
N TYR A 259 41.74 10.90 4.24
CA TYR A 259 41.43 9.55 3.76
C TYR A 259 40.08 9.03 4.28
N SER A 260 39.68 9.43 5.49
CA SER A 260 38.36 9.08 6.05
C SER A 260 37.20 9.74 5.29
N VAL A 261 37.34 10.99 4.81
CA VAL A 261 36.27 11.67 4.07
C VAL A 261 36.10 11.09 2.65
N ILE A 262 37.21 10.80 1.97
CA ILE A 262 37.18 10.15 0.65
C ILE A 262 36.63 8.71 0.77
N GLY A 263 37.05 7.96 1.80
CA GLY A 263 36.55 6.61 2.08
C GLY A 263 35.05 6.57 2.32
N VAL A 264 34.51 7.54 3.08
CA VAL A 264 33.06 7.64 3.35
C VAL A 264 32.28 8.05 2.09
N ALA A 265 32.78 9.00 1.29
CA ALA A 265 32.13 9.41 0.05
C ALA A 265 32.09 8.27 -1.00
N VAL A 266 33.17 7.52 -1.14
CA VAL A 266 33.25 6.35 -2.03
C VAL A 266 32.34 5.22 -1.52
N ALA A 267 32.31 4.96 -0.21
CA ALA A 267 31.40 3.97 0.38
C ALA A 267 29.92 4.32 0.17
N ILE A 268 29.54 5.60 0.29
CA ILE A 268 28.17 6.08 0.03
C ILE A 268 27.82 5.95 -1.46
N ALA A 269 28.74 6.29 -2.36
CA ALA A 269 28.52 6.16 -3.81
C ALA A 269 28.37 4.70 -4.25
N ILE A 270 29.18 3.79 -3.69
CA ILE A 270 29.07 2.34 -3.94
C ILE A 270 27.77 1.80 -3.34
N ALA A 271 27.43 2.14 -2.10
CA ALA A 271 26.19 1.73 -1.46
C ALA A 271 24.96 2.19 -2.25
N ALA A 272 24.94 3.43 -2.76
CA ALA A 272 23.86 3.95 -3.58
C ALA A 272 23.76 3.25 -4.95
N THR A 273 24.89 2.95 -5.60
CA THR A 273 24.93 2.23 -6.88
C THR A 273 24.49 0.78 -6.73
N VAL A 274 24.84 0.14 -5.61
CA VAL A 274 24.38 -1.20 -5.23
C VAL A 274 22.88 -1.17 -4.90
N LEU A 275 22.38 -0.14 -4.20
CA LEU A 275 20.95 0.00 -3.91
C LEU A 275 20.13 0.18 -5.20
N ILE A 276 20.60 1.02 -6.12
CA ILE A 276 19.95 1.24 -7.42
C ILE A 276 19.98 -0.05 -8.24
N SER A 277 21.13 -0.73 -8.33
CA SER A 277 21.24 -2.00 -9.07
C SER A 277 20.38 -3.10 -8.45
N ARG A 278 20.27 -3.17 -7.12
CA ARG A 278 19.38 -4.10 -6.42
C ARG A 278 17.91 -3.76 -6.63
N LYS A 279 17.57 -2.47 -6.70
CA LYS A 279 16.20 -2.01 -6.95
C LYS A 279 15.80 -2.25 -8.41
N THR A 280 16.70 -2.02 -9.36
CA THR A 280 16.49 -2.35 -10.78
C THR A 280 16.37 -3.85 -10.99
N ARG A 281 17.25 -4.68 -10.38
CA ARG A 281 17.13 -6.14 -10.45
C ARG A 281 15.91 -6.69 -9.72
N ALA A 282 15.50 -6.08 -8.61
CA ALA A 282 14.26 -6.46 -7.93
C ALA A 282 13.04 -6.12 -8.79
N ILE A 283 13.07 -5.02 -9.54
CA ILE A 283 12.05 -4.70 -10.53
C ILE A 283 12.11 -5.72 -11.68
N GLU A 284 13.26 -5.98 -12.28
CA GLU A 284 13.41 -6.96 -13.38
C GLU A 284 13.10 -8.41 -13.00
N ALA A 285 13.24 -8.79 -11.73
CA ALA A 285 12.90 -10.14 -11.24
C ALA A 285 11.42 -10.32 -10.86
N ILE A 286 10.66 -9.22 -10.78
CA ILE A 286 9.21 -9.21 -10.53
C ILE A 286 8.40 -9.21 -11.85
N TRP A 287 9.09 -9.00 -12.98
CA TRP A 287 8.57 -8.98 -14.34
C TRP A 287 9.11 -10.14 -15.17
#